data_AF-A0A117SVB7-F1
#
_entry.id   AF-A0A117SVB7-F1
#
_cell.length_a   1.000
_cell.length_b   1.000
_cell.length_c   1.000
_cell.angle_alpha   90.00
_cell.angle_beta   90.00
_cell.angle_gamma   90.00
#
_symmetry.space_group_name_H-M   'P 1'
#
loop_
_entity.id
_entity.type
_entity.pdbx_description
1 polymer ?
#
loop_
_entity_poly.entity_id
_entity_poly.type
_entity_poly.pdbx_seq_one_letter_code
_entity_poly.pdbx_strand_id
1 'polypeptide(L)'
;MGFIRYLVLRASLANKNVWYWGVFFSLFWIILAAYILTRGGNIQYGVIDAARQYMADWLTFASVYMPTGLMVGYLYMLAYSTGAIPYFIRFGRLKPLKYLASYYIAMVAVTLILAAIVIAMAIPIMWSGFNYNGVHVSVGSLLPASAVDALGFVGVIALNAVFMSALMFLVFLLALRLPKHITRIAFIPMYLFFIFYFLYLYGSIPKAAMPLVPFVGLLGLMVSAYTGSNGVPTELMINSNSNGYFIAPSTVPAWQVVAGTLAWVTILAALSVLIINNIKYKPPELIRGEI
;
A
#
# COMPACT_ATOMS: atom_id res chain seq x y z
N MET A 1 -27.59 -1.91 -2.85
CA MET A 1 -26.19 -1.41 -2.80
C MET A 1 -25.16 -2.52 -2.58
N GLY A 2 -25.48 -3.62 -1.89
CA GLY A 2 -24.57 -4.78 -1.79
C GLY A 2 -24.16 -5.35 -3.14
N PHE A 3 -25.07 -5.36 -4.13
CA PHE A 3 -24.79 -5.83 -5.48
C PHE A 3 -23.68 -5.04 -6.22
N ILE A 4 -23.63 -3.71 -6.10
CA ILE A 4 -22.58 -2.89 -6.73
C ILE A 4 -21.23 -3.17 -6.06
N ARG A 5 -21.20 -3.25 -4.72
CA ARG A 5 -19.97 -3.59 -3.97
C ARG A 5 -19.46 -4.98 -4.34
N TYR A 6 -20.37 -5.95 -4.43
CA TYR A 6 -20.07 -7.31 -4.84
C TYR A 6 -19.57 -7.37 -6.29
N LEU A 7 -20.20 -6.64 -7.22
CA LEU A 7 -19.78 -6.59 -8.62
C LEU A 7 -18.40 -5.95 -8.77
N VAL A 8 -18.14 -4.84 -8.07
CA VAL A 8 -16.82 -4.18 -8.10
C VAL A 8 -15.75 -5.08 -7.49
N LEU A 9 -16.02 -5.73 -6.36
CA LEU A 9 -15.11 -6.70 -5.74
C LEU A 9 -14.83 -7.90 -6.67
N ARG A 10 -15.89 -8.49 -7.24
CA ARG A 10 -15.80 -9.65 -8.13
C ARG A 10 -15.05 -9.32 -9.42
N ALA A 11 -15.39 -8.20 -10.06
CA ALA A 11 -14.68 -7.71 -11.25
C ALA A 11 -13.21 -7.44 -10.91
N SER A 12 -12.97 -6.93 -9.71
CA SER A 12 -11.67 -6.73 -9.06
C SER A 12 -10.79 -7.97 -9.10
N LEU A 13 -11.29 -9.00 -8.45
CA LEU A 13 -10.62 -10.28 -8.29
C LEU A 13 -10.60 -11.11 -9.58
N ALA A 14 -11.45 -10.83 -10.56
CA ALA A 14 -11.38 -11.48 -11.87
C ALA A 14 -10.30 -10.87 -12.79
N ASN A 15 -9.79 -9.68 -12.46
CA ASN A 15 -8.83 -8.98 -13.30
C ASN A 15 -7.41 -9.59 -13.18
N LYS A 16 -6.85 -10.09 -14.28
CA LYS A 16 -5.51 -10.69 -14.29
C LYS A 16 -4.41 -9.70 -13.86
N ASN A 17 -4.55 -8.42 -14.19
CA ASN A 17 -3.57 -7.40 -13.80
C ASN A 17 -3.53 -7.22 -12.28
N VAL A 18 -4.68 -7.37 -11.61
CA VAL A 18 -4.78 -7.31 -10.14
C VAL A 18 -3.96 -8.42 -9.50
N TRP A 19 -4.05 -9.65 -10.02
CA TRP A 19 -3.25 -10.77 -9.54
C TRP A 19 -1.76 -10.62 -9.87
N TYR A 20 -1.43 -10.17 -11.07
CA TYR A 20 -0.05 -9.97 -11.48
C TYR A 20 0.65 -8.94 -10.58
N TRP A 21 0.08 -7.74 -10.45
CA TRP A 21 0.71 -6.68 -9.66
C TRP A 21 0.54 -6.87 -8.16
N GLY A 22 -0.58 -7.43 -7.71
CA GLY A 22 -0.86 -7.61 -6.29
C GLY A 22 -0.13 -8.80 -5.68
N VAL A 23 -0.08 -9.94 -6.38
CA VAL A 23 0.45 -11.20 -5.85
C VAL A 23 1.78 -11.55 -6.51
N PHE A 24 1.80 -11.75 -7.83
CA PHE A 24 2.98 -12.27 -8.52
C PHE A 24 4.20 -11.34 -8.36
N PHE A 25 4.02 -10.04 -8.60
CA PHE A 25 5.10 -9.06 -8.48
C PHE A 25 5.60 -8.92 -7.04
N SER A 26 4.68 -8.90 -6.07
CA SER A 26 5.03 -8.89 -4.64
C SER A 26 5.86 -10.12 -4.26
N LEU A 27 5.43 -11.31 -4.71
CA LEU A 27 6.14 -12.56 -4.45
C LEU A 27 7.49 -12.62 -5.17
N PHE A 28 7.60 -12.09 -6.38
CA PHE A 28 8.87 -11.98 -7.09
C PHE A 28 9.93 -11.25 -6.23
N TRP A 29 9.57 -10.10 -5.65
CA TRP A 29 10.46 -9.36 -4.77
C TRP A 29 10.77 -10.09 -3.46
N ILE A 30 9.77 -10.75 -2.86
CA ILE A 30 9.95 -11.55 -1.63
C ILE A 30 10.85 -12.76 -1.87
N ILE A 31 10.76 -13.39 -3.06
CA ILE A 31 11.65 -14.50 -3.45
C ILE A 31 13.08 -13.98 -3.64
N LEU A 32 13.26 -12.84 -4.32
CA LEU A 32 14.58 -12.20 -4.43
C LEU A 32 15.14 -11.83 -3.06
N ALA A 33 14.31 -11.32 -2.15
CA ALA A 33 14.70 -11.01 -0.80
C ALA A 33 15.17 -12.23 -0.01
N ALA A 34 14.44 -13.34 -0.11
CA ALA A 34 14.82 -14.61 0.48
C ALA A 34 16.10 -15.16 -0.15
N TYR A 35 16.31 -14.96 -1.45
CA TYR A 35 17.54 -15.33 -2.15
C TYR A 35 18.74 -14.49 -1.73
N ILE A 36 18.60 -13.17 -1.55
CA ILE A 36 19.68 -12.31 -1.05
C ILE A 36 20.15 -12.79 0.33
N LEU A 37 19.21 -13.23 1.18
CA LEU A 37 19.55 -13.85 2.46
C LEU A 37 20.34 -15.15 2.31
N THR A 38 20.20 -15.93 1.22
CA THR A 38 21.02 -17.14 1.01
C THR A 38 22.50 -16.88 0.77
N ARG A 39 22.92 -15.61 0.65
CA ARG A 39 24.31 -15.22 0.31
C ARG A 39 25.13 -14.65 1.49
N GLY A 40 24.73 -14.89 2.74
CA GLY A 40 25.60 -14.74 3.90
C GLY A 40 25.25 -13.60 4.85
N GLY A 41 25.19 -13.95 6.14
CA GLY A 41 25.11 -13.00 7.26
C GLY A 41 25.29 -13.72 8.59
N ASN A 42 26.42 -13.51 9.25
CA ASN A 42 26.67 -13.99 10.62
C ASN A 42 25.94 -13.06 11.61
N ILE A 43 24.62 -13.19 11.71
CA ILE A 43 23.83 -12.46 12.72
C ILE A 43 23.95 -13.26 14.01
N GLN A 44 24.85 -12.86 14.92
CA GLN A 44 25.06 -13.58 16.20
C GLN A 44 24.13 -13.09 17.34
N TYR A 45 23.63 -11.86 17.28
CA TYR A 45 22.80 -11.26 18.33
C TYR A 45 21.54 -10.63 17.76
N GLY A 46 20.41 -10.74 18.47
CA GLY A 46 19.13 -10.15 18.05
C GLY A 46 18.51 -10.80 16.81
N VAL A 47 18.88 -12.05 16.48
CA VAL A 47 18.46 -12.77 15.27
C VAL A 47 16.95 -12.79 15.09
N ILE A 48 16.19 -12.98 16.19
CA ILE A 48 14.72 -13.01 16.16
C ILE A 48 14.16 -11.64 15.75
N ASP A 49 14.64 -10.57 16.35
CA ASP A 49 14.15 -9.22 16.07
C ASP A 49 14.60 -8.75 14.69
N ALA A 50 15.81 -9.12 14.26
CA ALA A 50 16.29 -8.87 12.90
C ALA A 50 15.45 -9.62 11.85
N ALA A 51 15.14 -10.90 12.09
CA ALA A 51 14.29 -11.68 11.18
C ALA A 51 12.86 -11.12 11.11
N ARG A 52 12.29 -10.73 12.25
CA ARG A 52 10.97 -10.10 12.32
C ARG A 52 10.95 -8.74 11.62
N GLN A 53 11.96 -7.90 11.84
CA GLN A 53 12.11 -6.60 11.20
C GLN A 53 12.24 -6.75 9.69
N TYR A 54 13.12 -7.65 9.22
CA TYR A 54 13.29 -7.91 7.79
C TYR A 54 11.99 -8.40 7.15
N MET A 55 11.27 -9.31 7.81
CA MET A 55 9.94 -9.75 7.36
C MET A 55 8.94 -8.59 7.31
N ALA A 56 8.92 -7.75 8.35
CA ALA A 56 8.06 -6.57 8.42
C ALA A 56 8.33 -5.61 7.26
N ASP A 57 9.59 -5.36 6.92
CA ASP A 57 9.99 -4.45 5.84
C ASP A 57 9.48 -4.95 4.48
N TRP A 58 9.65 -6.25 4.18
CA TRP A 58 9.19 -6.84 2.92
C TRP A 58 7.67 -6.94 2.82
N LEU A 59 6.99 -7.30 3.90
CA LEU A 59 5.52 -7.33 3.93
C LEU A 59 4.94 -5.93 3.84
N THR A 60 5.59 -4.94 4.44
CA THR A 60 5.21 -3.53 4.36
C THR A 60 5.38 -3.01 2.93
N PHE A 61 6.53 -3.30 2.29
CA PHE A 61 6.76 -3.00 0.89
C PHE A 61 5.65 -3.59 0.00
N ALA A 62 5.38 -4.89 0.16
CA ALA A 62 4.34 -5.57 -0.61
C ALA A 62 2.95 -4.98 -0.36
N SER A 63 2.57 -4.74 0.89
CA SER A 63 1.23 -4.28 1.29
C SER A 63 0.94 -2.84 0.86
N VAL A 64 1.96 -1.98 0.79
CA VAL A 64 1.81 -0.61 0.29
C VAL A 64 1.88 -0.55 -1.23
N TYR A 65 2.68 -1.40 -1.86
CA TYR A 65 2.77 -1.50 -3.31
C TYR A 65 1.48 -2.07 -3.95
N MET A 66 0.86 -3.09 -3.34
CA MET A 66 -0.33 -3.78 -3.87
C MET A 66 -1.44 -2.85 -4.37
N PRO A 67 -1.93 -1.87 -3.58
CA PRO A 67 -2.92 -0.88 -4.04
C PRO A 67 -2.53 -0.10 -5.28
N THR A 68 -1.23 0.13 -5.52
CA THR A 68 -0.76 0.87 -6.70
C THR A 68 -0.94 0.07 -7.99
N GLY A 69 -0.67 -1.24 -7.95
CA GLY A 69 -0.91 -2.17 -9.05
C GLY A 69 -2.40 -2.42 -9.32
N LEU A 70 -3.20 -2.51 -8.26
CA LEU A 70 -4.66 -2.63 -8.35
C LEU A 70 -5.27 -1.48 -9.16
N MET A 71 -4.77 -0.26 -8.94
CA MET A 71 -5.34 0.92 -9.57
C MET A 71 -5.09 0.99 -11.08
N VAL A 72 -3.93 0.53 -11.59
CA VAL A 72 -3.70 0.49 -13.04
C VAL A 72 -4.80 -0.31 -13.74
N GLY A 73 -5.20 -1.46 -13.17
CA GLY A 73 -6.32 -2.26 -13.67
C GLY A 73 -7.69 -1.58 -13.53
N TYR A 74 -7.91 -0.87 -12.42
CA TYR A 74 -9.16 -0.15 -12.15
C TYR A 74 -9.33 1.14 -12.95
N LEU A 75 -8.25 1.84 -13.30
CA LEU A 75 -8.26 3.05 -14.11
C LEU A 75 -8.86 2.77 -15.50
N TYR A 76 -8.52 1.64 -16.09
CA TYR A 76 -9.17 1.19 -17.33
C TYR A 76 -10.67 0.98 -17.11
N MET A 77 -11.10 0.24 -16.08
CA MET A 77 -12.53 0.03 -15.80
C MET A 77 -13.29 1.34 -15.54
N LEU A 78 -12.69 2.25 -14.77
CA LEU A 78 -13.29 3.54 -14.44
C LEU A 78 -13.40 4.44 -15.67
N ALA A 79 -12.36 4.50 -16.52
CA ALA A 79 -12.39 5.22 -17.80
C ALA A 79 -13.54 4.72 -18.68
N TYR A 80 -13.76 3.40 -18.78
CA TYR A 80 -14.88 2.83 -19.52
C TYR A 80 -16.26 3.12 -18.89
N SER A 81 -16.31 3.28 -17.56
CA SER A 81 -17.56 3.61 -16.84
C SER A 81 -17.92 5.11 -16.87
N THR A 82 -16.97 6.00 -17.19
CA THR A 82 -17.19 7.46 -17.17
C THR A 82 -18.33 7.94 -18.05
N GLY A 83 -18.65 7.19 -19.11
CA GLY A 83 -19.77 7.52 -19.96
C GLY A 83 -21.13 7.43 -19.25
N ALA A 84 -21.28 6.47 -18.34
CA ALA A 84 -22.54 6.23 -17.66
C ALA A 84 -22.68 7.04 -16.35
N ILE A 85 -21.58 7.51 -15.75
CA ILE A 85 -21.58 8.20 -14.46
C ILE A 85 -22.44 9.50 -14.48
N PRO A 86 -22.30 10.41 -15.46
CA PRO A 86 -23.15 11.61 -15.53
C PRO A 86 -24.64 11.27 -15.66
N TYR A 87 -24.98 10.20 -16.38
CA TYR A 87 -26.38 9.74 -16.50
C TYR A 87 -26.89 9.14 -15.19
N PHE A 88 -26.08 8.34 -14.49
CA PHE A 88 -26.44 7.80 -13.17
C PHE A 88 -26.49 8.85 -12.07
N ILE A 89 -25.78 9.97 -12.19
CA ILE A 89 -25.87 11.10 -11.25
C ILE A 89 -27.07 12.00 -11.58
N ARG A 90 -27.31 12.28 -12.88
CA ARG A 90 -28.38 13.19 -13.32
C ARG A 90 -29.76 12.53 -13.30
N PHE A 91 -29.86 11.26 -13.68
CA PHE A 91 -31.11 10.52 -13.80
C PHE A 91 -31.21 9.35 -12.80
N GLY A 92 -30.09 8.88 -12.26
CA GLY A 92 -30.08 7.91 -11.18
C GLY A 92 -30.01 8.59 -9.81
N ARG A 93 -30.47 7.91 -8.75
CA ARG A 93 -30.36 8.39 -7.35
C ARG A 93 -28.93 8.20 -6.78
N LEU A 94 -27.90 8.14 -7.62
CA LEU A 94 -26.53 7.85 -7.21
C LEU A 94 -25.84 9.13 -6.70
N LYS A 95 -25.65 9.24 -5.38
CA LYS A 95 -24.88 10.34 -4.79
C LYS A 95 -23.37 10.11 -4.98
N PRO A 96 -22.57 11.13 -5.35
CA PRO A 96 -21.11 11.01 -5.52
C PRO A 96 -20.38 10.37 -4.33
N LEU A 97 -20.78 10.73 -3.10
CA LEU A 97 -20.20 10.17 -1.87
C LEU A 97 -20.47 8.66 -1.74
N LYS A 98 -21.64 8.19 -2.16
CA LYS A 98 -22.00 6.76 -2.13
C LYS A 98 -21.27 5.96 -3.20
N TYR A 99 -20.98 6.60 -4.34
CA TYR A 99 -20.13 6.04 -5.37
C TYR A 99 -18.70 5.87 -4.84
N LEU A 100 -18.07 6.94 -4.35
CA LEU A 100 -16.75 6.93 -3.70
C LEU A 100 -16.62 5.86 -2.62
N ALA A 101 -17.56 5.83 -1.67
CA ALA A 101 -17.55 4.87 -0.57
C ALA A 101 -17.61 3.41 -1.06
N SER A 102 -18.28 3.13 -2.19
CA SER A 102 -18.33 1.77 -2.74
C SER A 102 -16.98 1.32 -3.28
N TYR A 103 -16.21 2.23 -3.89
CA TYR A 103 -14.84 1.94 -4.33
C TYR A 103 -13.91 1.75 -3.15
N TYR A 104 -13.99 2.59 -2.12
CA TYR A 104 -13.10 2.49 -0.96
C TYR A 104 -13.28 1.13 -0.26
N ILE A 105 -14.54 0.71 -0.04
CA ILE A 105 -14.83 -0.58 0.59
C ILE A 105 -14.31 -1.73 -0.28
N ALA A 106 -14.52 -1.69 -1.59
CA ALA A 106 -14.03 -2.74 -2.49
C ALA A 106 -12.50 -2.80 -2.51
N MET A 107 -11.82 -1.64 -2.56
CA MET A 107 -10.35 -1.57 -2.57
C MET A 107 -9.74 -2.06 -1.26
N VAL A 108 -10.32 -1.70 -0.11
CA VAL A 108 -9.91 -2.23 1.19
C VAL A 108 -10.06 -3.75 1.20
N ALA A 109 -11.21 -4.28 0.79
CA ALA A 109 -11.46 -5.71 0.77
C ALA A 109 -10.48 -6.46 -0.17
N VAL A 110 -10.28 -5.98 -1.39
CA VAL A 110 -9.31 -6.59 -2.33
C VAL A 110 -7.91 -6.54 -1.75
N THR A 111 -7.47 -5.39 -1.23
CA THR A 111 -6.12 -5.24 -0.67
C THR A 111 -5.90 -6.20 0.50
N LEU A 112 -6.86 -6.33 1.40
CA LEU A 112 -6.78 -7.26 2.53
C LEU A 112 -6.72 -8.73 2.07
N ILE A 113 -7.51 -9.12 1.07
CA ILE A 113 -7.47 -10.48 0.51
C ILE A 113 -6.10 -10.78 -0.10
N LEU A 114 -5.57 -9.87 -0.93
CA LEU A 114 -4.28 -10.07 -1.58
C LEU A 114 -3.12 -10.04 -0.57
N ALA A 115 -3.18 -9.14 0.41
CA ALA A 115 -2.21 -9.08 1.49
C ALA A 115 -2.21 -10.39 2.29
N ALA A 116 -3.38 -10.94 2.62
CA ALA A 116 -3.48 -12.22 3.33
C ALA A 116 -2.84 -13.37 2.53
N ILE A 117 -3.08 -13.44 1.21
CA ILE A 117 -2.46 -14.44 0.32
C ILE A 117 -0.94 -14.27 0.30
N VAL A 118 -0.46 -13.04 0.11
CA VAL A 118 0.98 -12.77 0.05
C VAL A 118 1.66 -13.03 1.38
N ILE A 119 1.07 -12.64 2.52
CA ILE A 119 1.60 -12.95 3.85
C ILE A 119 1.70 -14.46 4.06
N ALA A 120 0.65 -15.21 3.72
CA ALA A 120 0.63 -16.67 3.86
C ALA A 120 1.73 -17.36 3.03
N MET A 121 2.05 -16.82 1.86
CA MET A 121 3.11 -17.34 0.99
C MET A 121 4.51 -16.82 1.37
N ALA A 122 4.61 -15.58 1.86
CA ALA A 122 5.87 -14.94 2.22
C ALA A 122 6.54 -15.60 3.42
N ILE A 123 5.75 -16.02 4.42
CA ILE A 123 6.25 -16.68 5.63
C ILE A 123 7.11 -17.92 5.30
N PRO A 124 6.62 -18.93 4.55
CA PRO A 124 7.44 -20.10 4.23
C PRO A 124 8.61 -19.78 3.29
N ILE A 125 8.46 -18.81 2.37
CA ILE A 125 9.56 -18.39 1.46
C ILE A 125 10.70 -17.78 2.26
N MET A 126 10.40 -16.81 3.14
CA MET A 126 11.39 -16.15 3.98
C MET A 126 12.00 -17.13 4.99
N TRP A 127 11.18 -17.98 5.61
CA TRP A 127 11.66 -19.03 6.51
C TRP A 127 12.67 -19.96 5.84
N SER A 128 12.41 -20.40 4.62
CA SER A 128 13.35 -21.19 3.83
C SER A 128 14.66 -20.43 3.59
N GLY A 129 14.58 -19.15 3.19
CA GLY A 129 15.75 -18.30 2.96
C GLY A 129 16.64 -18.14 4.20
N PHE A 130 16.05 -17.87 5.37
CA PHE A 130 16.79 -17.74 6.64
C PHE A 130 17.44 -19.07 7.08
N ASN A 131 16.74 -20.19 6.94
CA ASN A 131 17.26 -21.49 7.38
C ASN A 131 18.32 -22.06 6.43
N TYR A 132 18.20 -21.82 5.12
CA TYR A 132 19.22 -22.23 4.16
C TYR A 132 20.56 -21.49 4.40
N ASN A 133 20.53 -20.27 4.94
CA ASN A 133 21.72 -19.47 5.25
C ASN A 133 22.33 -19.80 6.64
N GLY A 134 21.88 -20.85 7.32
CA GLY A 134 22.44 -21.24 8.63
C GLY A 134 22.06 -20.31 9.79
N VAL A 135 21.14 -19.36 9.59
CA VAL A 135 20.63 -18.48 10.66
C VAL A 135 19.69 -19.25 11.61
N HIS A 136 19.09 -20.35 11.13
CA HIS A 136 18.31 -21.32 11.91
C HIS A 136 17.19 -20.70 12.78
N VAL A 137 16.28 -19.96 12.15
CA VAL A 137 15.16 -19.30 12.86
C VAL A 137 13.89 -20.15 12.83
N SER A 138 13.14 -20.08 13.94
CA SER A 138 11.79 -20.64 14.02
C SER A 138 10.82 -19.85 13.12
N VAL A 139 9.72 -20.50 12.68
CA VAL A 139 8.65 -19.79 11.96
C VAL A 139 8.06 -18.67 12.83
N GLY A 140 7.97 -18.88 14.15
CA GLY A 140 7.45 -17.88 15.09
C GLY A 140 8.29 -16.60 15.15
N SER A 141 9.57 -16.68 14.81
CA SER A 141 10.46 -15.51 14.72
C SER A 141 10.09 -14.58 13.55
N LEU A 142 9.36 -15.08 12.57
CA LEU A 142 8.90 -14.29 11.40
C LEU A 142 7.47 -13.76 11.58
N LEU A 143 6.75 -14.19 12.61
CA LEU A 143 5.39 -13.72 12.87
C LEU A 143 5.40 -12.36 13.59
N PRO A 144 4.28 -11.61 13.56
CA PRO A 144 4.12 -10.41 14.37
C PRO A 144 4.44 -10.68 15.85
N ALA A 145 4.93 -9.67 16.56
CA ALA A 145 5.39 -9.82 17.95
C ALA A 145 4.30 -10.32 18.90
N SER A 146 3.04 -9.93 18.66
CA SER A 146 1.87 -10.41 19.38
C SER A 146 0.62 -10.45 18.49
N ALA A 147 -0.48 -11.03 18.99
CA ALA A 147 -1.76 -10.99 18.30
C ALA A 147 -2.32 -9.57 18.16
N VAL A 148 -2.02 -8.68 19.13
CA VAL A 148 -2.41 -7.26 19.07
C VAL A 148 -1.64 -6.55 17.96
N ASP A 149 -0.35 -6.86 17.82
CA ASP A 149 0.52 -6.35 16.75
C ASP A 149 0.06 -6.85 15.37
N ALA A 150 -0.34 -8.12 15.26
CA ALA A 150 -0.94 -8.66 14.03
C ALA A 150 -2.21 -7.90 13.63
N LEU A 151 -3.11 -7.63 14.59
CA LEU A 151 -4.32 -6.82 14.35
C LEU A 151 -3.98 -5.38 14.00
N GLY A 152 -2.99 -4.79 14.67
CA GLY A 152 -2.45 -3.47 14.37
C GLY A 152 -1.97 -3.40 12.92
N PHE A 153 -1.15 -4.36 12.49
CA PHE A 153 -0.63 -4.44 11.13
C PHE A 153 -1.76 -4.53 10.09
N VAL A 154 -2.76 -5.40 10.30
CA VAL A 154 -3.95 -5.49 9.44
C VAL A 154 -4.72 -4.17 9.39
N GLY A 155 -4.86 -3.49 10.54
CA GLY A 155 -5.48 -2.16 10.63
C GLY A 155 -4.73 -1.11 9.79
N VAL A 156 -3.40 -1.14 9.80
CA VAL A 156 -2.58 -0.24 8.99
C VAL A 156 -2.67 -0.58 7.50
N ILE A 157 -2.75 -1.86 7.11
CA ILE A 157 -3.03 -2.26 5.71
C ILE A 157 -4.36 -1.68 5.24
N ALA A 158 -5.40 -1.76 6.06
CA ALA A 158 -6.70 -1.18 5.74
C ALA A 158 -6.62 0.35 5.62
N LEU A 159 -5.94 1.04 6.54
CA LEU A 159 -5.72 2.48 6.48
C LEU A 159 -4.96 2.89 5.22
N ASN A 160 -3.90 2.16 4.86
CA ASN A 160 -3.15 2.37 3.64
C ASN A 160 -4.02 2.16 2.39
N ALA A 161 -4.87 1.12 2.37
CA ALA A 161 -5.79 0.89 1.27
C ALA A 161 -6.79 2.06 1.11
N VAL A 162 -7.27 2.65 2.20
CA VAL A 162 -8.13 3.85 2.17
C VAL A 162 -7.37 5.06 1.63
N PHE A 163 -6.15 5.33 2.15
CA PHE A 163 -5.30 6.42 1.68
C PHE A 163 -4.97 6.30 0.20
N MET A 164 -4.50 5.14 -0.23
CA MET A 164 -4.20 4.87 -1.64
C MET A 164 -5.46 5.00 -2.49
N SER A 165 -6.62 4.51 -2.03
CA SER A 165 -7.88 4.71 -2.77
C SER A 165 -8.22 6.19 -2.96
N ALA A 166 -8.04 7.02 -1.93
CA ALA A 166 -8.31 8.45 -2.02
C ALA A 166 -7.35 9.17 -2.98
N LEU A 167 -6.05 8.89 -2.88
CA LEU A 167 -5.03 9.44 -3.77
C LEU A 167 -5.30 9.03 -5.22
N MET A 168 -5.49 7.74 -5.44
CA MET A 168 -5.71 7.16 -6.76
C MET A 168 -6.97 7.70 -7.42
N PHE A 169 -8.05 7.86 -6.65
CA PHE A 169 -9.28 8.43 -7.18
C PHE A 169 -9.07 9.88 -7.64
N LEU A 170 -8.33 10.69 -6.87
CA LEU A 170 -7.98 12.05 -7.30
C LEU A 170 -7.13 12.03 -8.59
N VAL A 171 -6.08 11.21 -8.63
CA VAL A 171 -5.21 11.06 -9.81
C VAL A 171 -6.01 10.66 -11.05
N PHE A 172 -6.98 9.75 -10.90
CA PHE A 172 -7.88 9.37 -11.98
C PHE A 172 -8.69 10.55 -12.53
N LEU A 173 -9.34 11.31 -11.64
CA LEU A 173 -10.17 12.44 -12.07
C LEU A 173 -9.34 13.50 -12.82
N LEU A 174 -8.07 13.68 -12.41
CA LEU A 174 -7.12 14.53 -13.12
C LEU A 174 -6.73 13.93 -14.47
N ALA A 175 -6.49 12.61 -14.54
CA ALA A 175 -6.15 11.90 -15.77
C ALA A 175 -7.26 11.97 -16.83
N LEU A 176 -8.54 11.96 -16.43
CA LEU A 176 -9.67 12.15 -17.36
C LEU A 176 -9.65 13.49 -18.11
N ARG A 177 -8.99 14.51 -17.55
CA ARG A 177 -8.80 15.78 -18.24
C ARG A 177 -7.73 15.69 -19.33
N LEU A 178 -6.81 14.73 -19.22
CA LEU A 178 -5.64 14.51 -20.08
C LEU A 178 -5.59 13.05 -20.61
N PRO A 179 -6.55 12.63 -21.46
CA PRO A 179 -6.68 11.23 -21.89
C PRO A 179 -5.42 10.67 -22.57
N LYS A 180 -4.70 11.51 -23.35
CA LYS A 180 -3.39 11.20 -23.97
C LYS A 180 -2.34 10.64 -23.01
N HIS A 181 -2.46 10.93 -21.72
CA HIS A 181 -1.47 10.58 -20.72
C HIS A 181 -2.04 9.71 -19.61
N ILE A 182 -3.24 9.13 -19.80
CA ILE A 182 -3.94 8.37 -18.76
C ILE A 182 -3.08 7.23 -18.19
N THR A 183 -2.39 6.48 -19.07
CA THR A 183 -1.50 5.39 -18.68
C THR A 183 -0.29 5.90 -17.90
N ARG A 184 0.31 7.04 -18.28
CA ARG A 184 1.47 7.60 -17.57
C ARG A 184 1.08 8.16 -16.21
N ILE A 185 -0.05 8.87 -16.15
CA ILE A 185 -0.59 9.46 -14.92
C ILE A 185 -0.99 8.36 -13.93
N ALA A 186 -1.47 7.21 -14.41
CA ALA A 186 -1.79 6.02 -13.61
C ALA A 186 -0.62 5.53 -12.75
N PHE A 187 0.62 5.68 -13.24
CA PHE A 187 1.82 5.21 -12.55
C PHE A 187 2.39 6.23 -11.54
N ILE A 188 1.90 7.47 -11.50
CA ILE A 188 2.41 8.50 -10.57
C ILE A 188 2.45 8.00 -9.12
N PRO A 189 1.39 7.40 -8.56
CA PRO A 189 1.43 6.95 -7.18
C PRO A 189 2.41 5.80 -6.94
N MET A 190 2.65 4.95 -7.95
CA MET A 190 3.68 3.91 -7.90
C MET A 190 5.07 4.52 -7.85
N TYR A 191 5.36 5.54 -8.66
CA TYR A 191 6.63 6.26 -8.61
C TYR A 191 6.85 6.98 -7.28
N LEU A 192 5.82 7.68 -6.78
CA LEU A 192 5.88 8.32 -5.46
C LEU A 192 6.17 7.30 -4.37
N PHE A 193 5.50 6.15 -4.39
CA PHE A 193 5.77 5.07 -3.46
C PHE A 193 7.23 4.63 -3.49
N PHE A 194 7.79 4.31 -4.66
CA PHE A 194 9.19 3.88 -4.75
C PHE A 194 10.16 4.95 -4.26
N ILE A 195 9.93 6.21 -4.65
CA ILE A 195 10.77 7.34 -4.22
C ILE A 195 10.73 7.45 -2.69
N PHE A 196 9.56 7.51 -2.07
CA PHE A 196 9.43 7.65 -0.62
C PHE A 196 9.90 6.41 0.13
N TYR A 197 9.68 5.21 -0.40
CA TYR A 197 10.18 3.97 0.19
C TYR A 197 11.70 3.98 0.26
N PHE A 198 12.40 4.23 -0.85
CA PHE A 198 13.86 4.23 -0.85
C PHE A 198 14.47 5.42 -0.10
N LEU A 199 13.84 6.60 -0.14
CA LEU A 199 14.24 7.74 0.69
C LEU A 199 14.15 7.42 2.18
N TYR A 200 13.14 6.67 2.59
CA TYR A 200 12.95 6.28 3.99
C TYR A 200 13.77 5.05 4.39
N LEU A 201 14.01 4.14 3.45
CA LEU A 201 14.85 2.96 3.67
C LEU A 201 16.29 3.35 3.95
N TYR A 202 16.85 4.28 3.17
CA TYR A 202 18.26 4.68 3.26
C TYR A 202 18.49 6.04 3.92
N GLY A 203 17.45 6.82 4.16
CA GLY A 203 17.53 8.16 4.73
C GLY A 203 16.80 8.31 6.06
N SER A 204 16.99 9.47 6.69
CA SER A 204 16.32 9.86 7.93
C SER A 204 15.25 10.89 7.65
N ILE A 205 14.04 10.65 8.17
CA ILE A 205 12.91 11.55 8.00
C ILE A 205 12.70 12.36 9.27
N PRO A 206 12.72 13.71 9.19
CA PRO A 206 12.49 14.55 10.36
C PRO A 206 11.16 14.19 11.05
N LYS A 207 11.14 14.18 12.38
CA LYS A 207 9.94 13.85 13.18
C LYS A 207 8.69 14.62 12.76
N ALA A 208 8.84 15.89 12.41
CA ALA A 208 7.74 16.75 11.96
C ALA A 208 7.20 16.35 10.57
N ALA A 209 8.02 15.74 9.71
CA ALA A 209 7.62 15.31 8.38
C ALA A 209 6.89 13.95 8.38
N MET A 210 7.13 13.11 9.38
CA MET A 210 6.50 11.78 9.52
C MET A 210 4.96 11.79 9.40
N PRO A 211 4.21 12.64 10.12
CA PRO A 211 2.75 12.71 9.95
C PRO A 211 2.32 13.47 8.68
N LEU A 212 3.18 14.28 8.09
CA LEU A 212 2.87 15.10 6.91
C LEU A 212 3.04 14.34 5.60
N VAL A 213 3.83 13.26 5.60
CA VAL A 213 4.12 12.43 4.42
C VAL A 213 3.57 11.02 4.64
N PRO A 214 2.30 10.74 4.27
CA PRO A 214 1.65 9.46 4.56
C PRO A 214 2.37 8.24 4.00
N PHE A 215 3.08 8.38 2.87
CA PHE A 215 3.85 7.27 2.29
C PHE A 215 4.88 6.74 3.28
N VAL A 216 5.68 7.61 3.87
CA VAL A 216 6.71 7.27 4.85
C VAL A 216 6.06 6.86 6.17
N GLY A 217 5.10 7.66 6.65
CA GLY A 217 4.43 7.41 7.92
C GLY A 217 3.77 6.04 7.96
N LEU A 218 3.02 5.66 6.91
CA LEU A 218 2.36 4.36 6.82
C LEU A 218 3.36 3.20 6.75
N LEU A 219 4.48 3.36 6.04
CA LEU A 219 5.55 2.35 6.02
C LEU A 219 6.09 2.11 7.44
N GLY A 220 6.48 3.18 8.14
CA GLY A 220 6.99 3.07 9.50
C GLY A 220 5.94 2.53 10.48
N LEU A 221 4.66 2.91 10.29
CA LEU A 221 3.56 2.46 11.12
C LEU A 221 3.32 0.96 10.94
N MET A 222 3.35 0.46 9.71
CA MET A 222 3.27 -0.98 9.42
C MET A 222 4.41 -1.75 10.06
N VAL A 223 5.64 -1.27 9.91
CA VAL A 223 6.82 -1.89 10.54
C VAL A 223 6.65 -1.92 12.05
N SER A 224 6.31 -0.78 12.67
CA SER A 224 6.13 -0.70 14.13
C SER A 224 5.01 -1.59 14.65
N ALA A 225 3.90 -1.66 13.91
CA ALA A 225 2.77 -2.51 14.25
C ALA A 225 3.11 -3.99 14.09
N TYR A 226 4.01 -4.36 13.18
CA TYR A 226 4.43 -5.77 13.00
C TYR A 226 5.46 -6.19 14.06
N THR A 227 6.43 -5.32 14.35
CA THR A 227 7.53 -5.63 15.28
C THR A 227 7.20 -5.37 16.74
N GLY A 228 6.08 -4.70 17.03
CA GLY A 228 5.67 -4.33 18.39
C GLY A 228 6.49 -3.17 18.95
N SER A 229 7.05 -2.30 18.09
CA SER A 229 7.89 -1.19 18.54
C SER A 229 7.06 -0.02 19.06
N ASN A 230 7.60 0.67 20.08
CA ASN A 230 6.94 1.80 20.75
C ASN A 230 7.06 3.09 19.92
N GLY A 231 6.35 3.13 18.79
CA GLY A 231 6.23 4.28 17.91
C GLY A 231 6.81 4.05 16.51
N VAL A 232 6.51 4.99 15.64
CA VAL A 232 6.91 4.97 14.23
C VAL A 232 8.36 5.45 14.15
N PRO A 233 9.32 4.64 13.68
CA PRO A 233 10.72 5.05 13.60
C PRO A 233 10.91 6.15 12.54
N THR A 234 11.94 7.00 12.71
CA THR A 234 12.30 8.03 11.70
C THR A 234 13.22 7.49 10.60
N GLU A 235 13.73 6.27 10.77
CA GLU A 235 14.63 5.56 9.85
C GLU A 235 14.23 4.07 9.84
N LEU A 236 14.19 3.43 8.67
CA LEU A 236 13.91 1.98 8.58
C LEU A 236 15.19 1.14 8.75
N MET A 237 16.29 1.54 8.10
CA MET A 237 17.58 0.90 8.30
C MET A 237 18.36 1.63 9.39
N ILE A 238 18.86 0.87 10.38
CA ILE A 238 19.70 1.40 11.45
C ILE A 238 21.07 1.72 10.85
N ASN A 239 21.34 3.00 10.58
CA ASN A 239 22.58 3.47 9.96
C ASN A 239 23.64 3.97 10.97
N SER A 240 23.36 3.90 12.27
CA SER A 240 24.24 4.45 13.31
C SER A 240 24.67 3.39 14.32
N ASN A 241 25.96 3.06 14.26
CA ASN A 241 26.66 2.26 15.27
C ASN A 241 27.49 3.21 16.15
N SER A 242 27.29 3.15 17.46
CA SER A 242 28.19 3.79 18.44
C SER A 242 28.70 2.73 19.38
N ASN A 243 30.02 2.60 19.49
CA ASN A 243 30.70 1.65 20.38
C ASN A 243 30.24 0.18 20.23
N GLY A 244 29.87 -0.24 19.02
CA GLY A 244 29.42 -1.61 18.75
C GLY A 244 27.96 -1.90 19.13
N TYR A 245 27.20 -0.89 19.57
CA TYR A 245 25.77 -1.01 19.85
C TYR A 245 24.93 -0.29 18.78
N PHE A 246 23.82 -0.92 18.39
CA PHE A 246 22.81 -0.31 17.54
C PHE A 246 22.09 0.80 18.30
N ILE A 247 22.07 2.01 17.73
CA ILE A 247 21.28 3.11 18.28
C ILE A 247 19.85 2.97 17.74
N ALA A 248 18.87 2.88 18.64
CA ALA A 248 17.48 2.87 18.25
C ALA A 248 17.12 4.21 17.58
N PRO A 249 16.49 4.19 16.38
CA PRO A 249 16.10 5.41 15.70
C PRO A 249 15.08 6.18 16.54
N SER A 250 15.06 7.49 16.36
CA SER A 250 14.07 8.32 17.03
C SER A 250 12.66 7.93 16.57
N THR A 251 11.66 7.99 17.45
CA THR A 251 10.29 7.61 17.09
C THR A 251 9.31 8.78 17.17
N VAL A 252 8.20 8.62 16.45
CA VAL A 252 7.02 9.48 16.48
C VAL A 252 5.82 8.66 16.97
N PRO A 253 4.95 9.21 17.83
CA PRO A 253 3.77 8.47 18.29
C PRO A 253 2.86 8.03 17.14
N ALA A 254 2.44 6.76 17.16
CA ALA A 254 1.60 6.16 16.10
C ALA A 254 0.33 6.97 15.78
N TRP A 255 -0.32 7.54 16.80
CA TRP A 255 -1.53 8.34 16.61
C TRP A 255 -1.31 9.58 15.73
N GLN A 256 -0.11 10.17 15.73
CA GLN A 256 0.18 11.36 14.91
C GLN A 256 0.19 10.99 13.42
N VAL A 257 0.77 9.83 13.10
CA VAL A 257 0.81 9.31 11.73
C VAL A 257 -0.59 8.90 11.25
N VAL A 258 -1.38 8.27 12.13
CA VAL A 258 -2.79 7.95 11.83
C VAL A 258 -3.58 9.22 11.57
N ALA A 259 -3.49 10.22 12.45
CA ALA A 259 -4.19 11.49 12.30
C ALA A 259 -3.78 12.23 11.02
N GLY A 260 -2.48 12.30 10.71
CA GLY A 260 -1.96 12.89 9.49
C GLY A 260 -2.45 12.17 8.23
N THR A 261 -2.46 10.84 8.24
CA THR A 261 -2.98 10.03 7.13
C THR A 261 -4.47 10.27 6.92
N LEU A 262 -5.26 10.30 7.99
CA LEU A 262 -6.70 10.58 7.92
C LEU A 262 -6.98 12.00 7.41
N ALA A 263 -6.19 12.99 7.83
CA ALA A 263 -6.29 14.34 7.30
C ALA A 263 -6.06 14.37 5.78
N TRP A 264 -5.03 13.66 5.30
CA TRP A 264 -4.78 13.50 3.85
C TRP A 264 -5.94 12.79 3.13
N VAL A 265 -6.48 11.71 3.69
CA VAL A 265 -7.66 11.03 3.14
C VAL A 265 -8.82 12.02 2.98
N THR A 266 -9.11 12.82 4.00
CA THR A 266 -10.18 13.81 3.97
C THR A 266 -9.94 14.88 2.91
N ILE A 267 -8.72 15.41 2.82
CA ILE A 267 -8.34 16.42 1.81
C ILE A 267 -8.49 15.85 0.39
N LEU A 268 -7.94 14.66 0.13
CA LEU A 268 -7.99 14.00 -1.18
C LEU A 268 -9.43 13.65 -1.59
N ALA A 269 -10.24 13.18 -0.64
CA ALA A 269 -11.65 12.89 -0.87
C ALA A 269 -12.46 14.17 -1.17
N ALA A 270 -12.22 15.26 -0.42
CA ALA A 270 -12.87 16.55 -0.65
C ALA A 270 -12.53 17.11 -2.04
N LEU A 271 -11.25 17.11 -2.41
CA LEU A 271 -10.80 17.52 -3.76
C LEU A 271 -11.44 16.65 -4.85
N SER A 272 -11.54 15.34 -4.62
CA SER A 272 -12.19 14.42 -5.56
C SER A 272 -13.65 14.75 -5.77
N VAL A 273 -14.41 15.01 -4.70
CA VAL A 273 -15.84 15.40 -4.79
C VAL A 273 -16.01 16.70 -5.57
N LEU A 274 -15.16 17.69 -5.33
CA LEU A 274 -15.20 18.97 -6.06
C LEU A 274 -14.97 18.78 -7.56
N ILE A 275 -14.06 17.88 -7.96
CA ILE A 275 -13.79 17.61 -9.38
C ILE A 275 -14.94 16.82 -10.01
N ILE A 276 -15.48 15.78 -9.33
CA ILE A 276 -16.60 14.96 -9.85
C ILE A 276 -17.80 15.82 -10.23
N ASN A 277 -18.16 16.79 -9.38
CA ASN A 277 -19.30 17.68 -9.64
C ASN A 277 -19.14 18.52 -10.91
N ASN A 278 -17.91 18.63 -11.43
CA ASN A 278 -17.56 19.41 -12.61
C ASN A 278 -17.16 18.54 -13.82
N ILE A 279 -17.33 17.21 -13.77
CA ILE A 279 -17.00 16.33 -14.89
C ILE A 279 -18.05 16.47 -15.99
N LYS A 280 -17.59 16.89 -17.18
CA LYS A 280 -18.36 16.82 -18.42
C LYS A 280 -18.13 15.44 -19.07
N TYR A 281 -19.20 14.84 -19.60
CA TYR A 281 -19.11 13.60 -20.38
C TYR A 281 -18.13 13.77 -21.54
N LYS A 282 -17.18 12.86 -21.69
CA LYS A 282 -16.38 12.70 -22.91
C LYS A 282 -16.69 11.33 -23.52
N PRO A 283 -16.99 11.24 -24.82
CA PRO A 283 -17.22 9.97 -25.50
C PRO A 283 -16.05 9.01 -25.31
N PRO A 284 -16.29 7.72 -25.00
CA PRO A 284 -15.23 6.71 -24.88
C PRO A 284 -14.40 6.57 -26.16
N GLU A 285 -14.97 6.90 -27.32
CA GLU A 285 -14.33 6.86 -28.63
C GLU A 285 -13.12 7.81 -28.73
N LEU A 286 -13.18 8.99 -28.10
CA LEU A 286 -12.05 9.92 -28.02
C LEU A 286 -10.95 9.44 -27.07
N ILE A 287 -11.27 8.51 -26.17
CA ILE A 287 -10.30 7.86 -25.28
C ILE A 287 -9.68 6.64 -25.98
N ARG A 288 -10.41 6.01 -26.92
CA ARG A 288 -9.97 4.83 -27.71
C ARG A 288 -9.01 5.14 -28.85
N GLY A 289 -9.10 6.32 -29.47
CA GLY A 289 -8.25 6.67 -30.62
C GLY A 289 -6.78 6.91 -30.29
N GLU A 290 -6.40 6.85 -29.01
CA GLU A 290 -5.08 7.28 -28.51
C GLU A 290 -4.45 6.29 -27.50
N ILE A 291 -5.02 5.09 -27.33
CA ILE A 291 -4.43 3.96 -26.57
C ILE A 291 -3.81 2.97 -27.55
#